data_AF-A0A8J4F9K6-F1
#
_entry.id   AF-A0A8J4F9K6-F1
#
_cell.length_a   1.000
_cell.length_b   1.000
_cell.length_c   1.000
_cell.angle_alpha   90.00
_cell.angle_beta   90.00
_cell.angle_gamma   90.00
#
_symmetry.space_group_name_H-M   'P 1'
#
loop_
_entity.id
_entity.type
_entity.pdbx_description
1 polymer ?
#
loop_
_entity_poly.entity_id
_entity_poly.type
_entity_poly.pdbx_seq_one_letter_code
_entity_poly.pdbx_strand_id
1 'polypeptide(L)'
;MIWAYIAGENLFNFLVFQFVIMVPERLSQRSGVASTSAANHSSRKSCHVINSFVVHYKMHPITYDMIPAAMAPQLSMAFSRRSLSPCGPKRQALKTTIKIQSCITPALSTSSSLQTVLDGLDELNMKDPRCVEVDGQRVPYELAYARWLTDWVLQLCADGGLQPSEELRIAARGQHVERWQVPRSTYPEGRTAYLQWREDLKKRHATTTTGLMAAAGFSADSCKRVEQLILKRALRETEGQILEDALCLVFLERQFEEFLSKLAGGKDAAEGEAKMIDILQKSWKKMGELGRAAALKLPLEPRLAELVGRALAPPPPPPS
;
A
#
# COMPACT_ATOMS: atom_id res chain seq x y z
N MET A 1 -16.62 -38.43 12.18
CA MET A 1 -16.58 -37.97 10.77
C MET A 1 -17.10 -36.53 10.64
N ILE A 2 -16.46 -35.55 11.30
CA ILE A 2 -16.68 -34.11 11.07
C ILE A 2 -15.35 -33.40 11.37
N TRP A 3 -14.36 -33.58 10.50
CA TRP A 3 -13.02 -32.97 10.57
C TRP A 3 -12.57 -32.59 9.15
N ALA A 4 -13.41 -31.80 8.47
CA ALA A 4 -13.15 -31.30 7.13
C ALA A 4 -14.00 -30.05 6.90
N TYR A 5 -13.66 -28.92 7.51
CA TYR A 5 -14.14 -27.61 7.06
C TYR A 5 -13.29 -26.52 7.70
N ILE A 6 -12.94 -25.52 6.90
CA ILE A 6 -12.18 -24.29 7.23
C ILE A 6 -10.66 -24.39 6.97
N ALA A 7 -10.33 -24.51 5.69
CA ALA A 7 -9.05 -24.10 5.12
C ALA A 7 -8.92 -22.56 5.10
N GLY A 8 -8.91 -21.93 6.30
CA GLY A 8 -9.08 -20.49 6.49
C GLY A 8 -7.92 -19.70 7.12
N GLU A 9 -6.72 -20.27 7.25
CA GLU A 9 -5.67 -19.71 8.13
C GLU A 9 -4.62 -18.77 7.49
N ASN A 10 -4.79 -18.27 6.25
CA ASN A 10 -3.66 -17.66 5.51
C ASN A 10 -3.63 -16.13 5.33
N LEU A 11 -4.48 -15.40 6.07
CA LEU A 11 -4.52 -13.92 6.05
C LEU A 11 -4.12 -13.27 7.39
N PHE A 12 -4.04 -14.05 8.47
CA PHE A 12 -3.89 -13.53 9.84
C PHE A 12 -2.56 -12.82 10.14
N ASN A 13 -1.56 -13.03 9.29
CA ASN A 13 -0.21 -12.52 9.53
C ASN A 13 0.24 -11.46 8.52
N PHE A 14 -0.66 -10.99 7.66
CA PHE A 14 -0.31 -10.07 6.57
C PHE A 14 0.13 -8.69 7.09
N LEU A 15 -0.39 -8.22 8.23
CA LEU A 15 -0.33 -6.79 8.57
C LEU A 15 0.26 -6.44 9.91
N VAL A 16 0.26 -7.38 10.87
CA VAL A 16 0.86 -7.15 12.19
C VAL A 16 2.33 -6.73 12.04
N PHE A 17 3.01 -7.09 10.95
CA PHE A 17 4.43 -6.76 10.78
C PHE A 17 4.85 -6.35 9.38
N GLN A 18 3.95 -6.00 8.46
CA GLN A 18 4.35 -5.03 7.44
C GLN A 18 4.69 -3.69 8.10
N PHE A 19 4.17 -3.43 9.31
CA PHE A 19 4.19 -2.12 9.95
C PHE A 19 5.15 -1.98 11.16
N VAL A 20 5.44 -3.02 11.95
CA VAL A 20 6.03 -2.82 13.30
C VAL A 20 7.56 -2.68 13.45
N ILE A 21 8.45 -3.01 12.50
CA ILE A 21 9.91 -3.01 12.82
C ILE A 21 10.77 -2.25 11.81
N MET A 22 11.03 -1.00 12.13
CA MET A 22 12.31 -0.33 11.84
C MET A 22 12.59 0.75 12.90
N VAL A 23 12.46 0.41 14.18
CA VAL A 23 12.96 1.24 15.29
C VAL A 23 13.91 0.37 16.10
N PRO A 24 15.22 0.68 16.17
CA PRO A 24 16.11 0.03 17.12
C PRO A 24 15.69 0.47 18.51
N GLU A 25 15.29 -0.50 19.33
CA GLU A 25 14.98 -0.29 20.73
C GLU A 25 16.29 0.14 21.43
N ARG A 26 16.37 1.43 21.77
CA ARG A 26 17.48 2.00 22.51
C ARG A 26 17.34 1.50 23.94
N LEU A 27 18.10 0.47 24.31
CA LEU A 27 18.17 -0.04 25.67
C LEU A 27 18.58 1.11 26.61
N SER A 28 17.60 1.60 27.38
CA SER A 28 17.82 2.42 28.55
C SER A 28 18.27 1.51 29.68
N GLN A 29 19.56 1.53 30.01
CA GLN A 29 20.05 1.01 31.28
C GLN A 29 20.40 2.19 32.21
N ARG A 30 19.54 2.39 33.20
CA ARG A 30 19.90 2.84 34.57
C ARG A 30 19.41 1.70 35.46
N SER A 31 20.07 1.23 36.52
CA SER A 31 21.18 1.72 37.33
C SER A 31 21.62 0.57 38.26
N GLY A 32 22.89 0.52 38.68
CA GLY A 32 23.35 -0.39 39.72
C GLY A 32 24.73 0.01 40.24
N VAL A 33 24.78 0.49 41.47
CA VAL A 33 25.96 0.96 42.22
C VAL A 33 26.70 -0.24 42.84
N ALA A 34 28.03 -0.29 42.74
CA ALA A 34 28.95 -0.51 43.88
C ALA A 34 30.43 -0.72 43.46
N SER A 35 31.29 0.09 44.09
CA SER A 35 32.59 -0.25 44.69
C SER A 35 33.89 -0.50 43.87
N THR A 36 34.80 0.45 44.11
CA THR A 36 36.24 0.31 44.47
C THR A 36 37.33 -0.05 43.45
N SER A 37 38.32 0.85 43.43
CA SER A 37 39.77 0.66 43.25
C SER A 37 40.34 0.43 41.84
N ALA A 38 41.10 1.41 41.34
CA ALA A 38 42.55 1.31 41.11
C ALA A 38 43.05 2.09 39.88
N ALA A 39 44.19 2.75 40.10
CA ALA A 39 45.29 3.02 39.16
C ALA A 39 45.08 3.97 37.97
N ASN A 40 45.65 5.17 38.13
CA ASN A 40 46.11 6.04 37.05
C ASN A 40 47.18 5.34 36.20
N HIS A 41 46.99 5.32 34.89
CA HIS A 41 48.11 5.39 33.96
C HIS A 41 47.78 6.17 32.68
N SER A 42 48.73 7.06 32.38
CA SER A 42 48.90 7.90 31.20
C SER A 42 48.70 7.19 29.85
N SER A 43 48.09 7.87 28.88
CA SER A 43 48.76 8.18 27.62
C SER A 43 47.93 9.06 26.69
N ARG A 44 48.63 10.05 26.14
CA ARG A 44 48.24 10.98 25.06
C ARG A 44 47.65 10.27 23.83
N LYS A 45 46.72 10.94 23.14
CA LYS A 45 46.76 11.14 21.67
C LYS A 45 45.76 12.20 21.19
N SER A 46 46.34 13.26 20.64
CA SER A 46 45.90 14.18 19.57
C SER A 46 44.46 14.06 19.05
N CYS A 47 43.67 15.13 19.21
CA CYS A 47 42.48 15.39 18.39
C CYS A 47 42.83 16.40 17.30
N HIS A 48 42.63 16.01 16.04
CA HIS A 48 42.58 16.93 14.91
C HIS A 48 41.27 17.71 14.94
N VAL A 49 41.39 19.04 14.95
CA VAL A 49 40.28 19.98 14.72
C VAL A 49 40.04 20.04 13.22
N ILE A 50 38.84 19.72 12.76
CA ILE A 50 38.41 20.03 11.39
C ILE A 50 37.09 20.82 11.48
N ASN A 51 37.16 22.00 10.88
CA ASN A 51 36.14 23.03 10.70
C ASN A 51 34.78 22.46 10.25
N SER A 52 33.71 22.79 10.96
CA SER A 52 32.33 22.69 10.43
C SER A 52 31.92 24.04 9.85
N PHE A 53 31.77 24.10 8.54
CA PHE A 53 31.08 25.17 7.83
C PHE A 53 29.57 25.02 8.05
N VAL A 54 28.96 26.01 8.73
CA VAL A 54 27.51 26.14 8.86
C VAL A 54 27.01 27.02 7.72
N VAL A 55 26.21 26.46 6.81
CA VAL A 55 25.47 27.24 5.80
C VAL A 55 24.07 27.50 6.33
N HIS A 56 23.77 28.76 6.64
CA HIS A 56 22.43 29.22 6.98
C HIS A 56 21.59 29.40 5.71
N TYR A 57 20.50 28.63 5.57
CA TYR A 57 19.43 28.96 4.63
C TYR A 57 18.29 29.67 5.38
N LYS A 58 18.03 30.92 4.98
CA LYS A 58 16.82 31.68 5.35
C LYS A 58 15.67 31.26 4.44
N MET A 59 14.59 30.76 5.02
CA MET A 59 13.31 30.57 4.34
C MET A 59 12.53 31.90 4.34
N HIS A 60 12.11 32.36 3.17
CA HIS A 60 11.12 33.43 3.03
C HIS A 60 9.72 32.81 2.88
N PRO A 61 8.67 33.34 3.55
CA PRO A 61 7.31 32.87 3.36
C PRO A 61 6.74 33.41 2.03
N ILE A 62 6.17 32.51 1.22
CA ILE A 62 5.33 32.85 0.07
C ILE A 62 3.89 32.95 0.59
N THR A 63 3.31 34.15 0.51
CA THR A 63 1.90 34.42 0.74
C THR A 63 1.10 34.02 -0.50
N TYR A 64 0.04 33.22 -0.32
CA TYR A 64 -0.97 32.98 -1.35
C TYR A 64 -2.13 33.96 -1.17
N ASP A 65 -2.38 34.77 -2.19
CA ASP A 65 -3.51 35.69 -2.26
C ASP A 65 -4.83 34.94 -2.51
N MET A 66 -5.86 35.42 -1.82
CA MET A 66 -7.25 34.99 -1.89
C MET A 66 -7.88 35.42 -3.22
N ILE A 67 -8.60 34.51 -3.90
CA ILE A 67 -9.47 34.84 -5.04
C ILE A 67 -10.94 34.67 -4.61
N PRO A 68 -11.82 35.68 -4.87
CA PRO A 68 -13.18 35.72 -4.33
C PRO A 68 -14.19 34.85 -5.09
N ALA A 69 -15.20 34.42 -4.34
CA ALA A 69 -16.39 33.70 -4.81
C ALA A 69 -17.29 34.57 -5.69
N ALA A 70 -17.79 34.00 -6.80
CA ALA A 70 -18.82 34.63 -7.62
C ALA A 70 -19.81 33.59 -8.19
N MET A 71 -21.05 33.70 -7.69
CA MET A 71 -22.35 33.55 -8.37
C MET A 71 -22.86 32.15 -8.77
N ALA A 72 -23.79 31.66 -7.95
CA ALA A 72 -24.79 30.66 -8.32
C ALA A 72 -26.06 31.34 -8.87
N PRO A 73 -26.73 30.79 -9.90
CA PRO A 73 -28.11 31.14 -10.21
C PRO A 73 -29.08 30.13 -9.57
N GLN A 74 -29.99 30.67 -8.77
CA GLN A 74 -31.21 30.05 -8.27
C GLN A 74 -32.18 29.77 -9.43
N LEU A 75 -32.69 28.54 -9.53
CA LEU A 75 -33.92 28.25 -10.26
C LEU A 75 -34.84 27.36 -9.40
N SER A 76 -35.84 28.04 -8.84
CA SER A 76 -37.08 27.50 -8.32
C SER A 76 -37.91 26.88 -9.46
N MET A 77 -38.58 25.75 -9.21
CA MET A 77 -40.05 25.63 -9.32
C MET A 77 -40.52 24.17 -9.22
N ALA A 78 -41.46 23.98 -8.29
CA ALA A 78 -42.70 23.21 -8.40
C ALA A 78 -42.66 21.71 -8.78
N PHE A 79 -42.89 20.88 -7.75
CA PHE A 79 -43.52 19.56 -7.86
C PHE A 79 -44.96 19.69 -8.40
N SER A 80 -45.30 18.94 -9.44
CA SER A 80 -46.67 18.49 -9.67
C SER A 80 -46.69 17.11 -10.32
N ARG A 81 -47.35 16.18 -9.65
CA ARG A 81 -47.62 14.81 -10.10
C ARG A 81 -48.73 14.82 -11.15
N ARG A 82 -48.59 14.07 -12.24
CA ARG A 82 -49.69 13.32 -12.84
C ARG A 82 -49.20 12.17 -13.72
N SER A 83 -49.94 11.08 -13.60
CA SER A 83 -49.77 9.77 -14.24
C SER A 83 -50.71 9.65 -15.46
N LEU A 84 -50.34 8.73 -16.37
CA LEU A 84 -51.14 7.94 -17.34
C LEU A 84 -50.84 8.17 -18.84
N SER A 85 -50.00 7.25 -19.37
CA SER A 85 -50.15 6.36 -20.56
C SER A 85 -50.63 6.92 -21.94
N PRO A 86 -50.66 6.12 -23.04
CA PRO A 86 -49.73 6.32 -24.16
C PRO A 86 -50.42 6.59 -25.52
N CYS A 87 -49.85 7.46 -26.36
CA CYS A 87 -50.15 7.46 -27.80
C CYS A 87 -49.03 8.16 -28.59
N GLY A 88 -48.44 7.46 -29.57
CA GLY A 88 -47.52 8.06 -30.55
C GLY A 88 -48.24 9.04 -31.50
N PRO A 89 -47.51 9.86 -32.27
CA PRO A 89 -46.99 9.35 -33.54
C PRO A 89 -45.61 9.90 -33.99
N LYS A 90 -45.11 9.24 -35.05
CA LYS A 90 -43.87 9.43 -35.82
C LYS A 90 -43.59 10.88 -36.27
N ARG A 91 -42.31 11.30 -36.24
CA ARG A 91 -41.65 12.18 -37.24
C ARG A 91 -40.12 12.13 -37.01
N GLN A 92 -39.42 11.48 -37.93
CA GLN A 92 -38.57 12.08 -38.98
C GLN A 92 -37.19 12.54 -38.48
N ALA A 93 -36.19 11.82 -39.00
CA ALA A 93 -34.78 11.98 -38.72
C ALA A 93 -34.22 13.29 -39.29
N LEU A 94 -33.57 14.07 -38.42
CA LEU A 94 -32.61 15.10 -38.81
C LEU A 94 -31.21 14.53 -38.61
N LYS A 95 -30.53 14.28 -39.73
CA LYS A 95 -29.11 13.90 -39.76
C LYS A 95 -28.28 15.16 -39.54
N THR A 96 -27.84 15.38 -38.30
CA THR A 96 -26.77 16.33 -38.01
C THR A 96 -25.47 15.56 -37.88
N THR A 97 -24.65 15.62 -38.93
CA THR A 97 -23.30 15.07 -38.95
C THR A 97 -22.41 15.94 -38.07
N ILE A 98 -22.22 15.55 -36.81
CA ILE A 98 -21.17 16.09 -35.95
C ILE A 98 -19.90 15.29 -36.27
N LYS A 99 -18.92 15.92 -36.94
CA LYS A 99 -17.55 15.42 -37.01
C LYS A 99 -16.96 15.52 -35.60
N ILE A 100 -17.08 14.45 -34.82
CA ILE A 100 -16.30 14.28 -33.60
C ILE A 100 -14.90 13.90 -34.05
N GLN A 101 -14.01 14.89 -34.10
CA GLN A 101 -12.58 14.62 -34.15
C GLN A 101 -12.25 13.96 -32.81
N SER A 102 -12.07 12.64 -32.81
CA SER A 102 -11.67 11.90 -31.61
C SER A 102 -10.30 12.39 -31.18
N CYS A 103 -10.25 13.15 -30.09
CA CYS A 103 -9.04 13.39 -29.34
C CYS A 103 -8.64 12.05 -28.72
N ILE A 104 -7.80 11.30 -29.41
CA ILE A 104 -7.20 10.07 -28.90
C ILE A 104 -6.26 10.49 -27.77
N THR A 105 -6.67 10.21 -26.53
CA THR A 105 -5.77 10.17 -25.37
C THR A 105 -4.67 9.17 -25.71
N PRO A 106 -3.37 9.47 -25.53
CA PRO A 106 -2.32 8.51 -25.86
C PRO A 106 -2.43 7.32 -24.90
N ALA A 107 -2.92 6.19 -25.40
CA ALA A 107 -2.80 4.92 -24.71
C ALA A 107 -1.31 4.64 -24.50
N LEU A 108 -0.90 4.41 -23.26
CA LEU A 108 0.46 4.01 -22.90
C LEU A 108 0.87 2.80 -23.77
N SER A 109 1.86 3.00 -24.64
CA SER A 109 2.42 1.94 -25.47
C SER A 109 3.08 0.90 -24.56
N THR A 110 2.38 -0.18 -24.28
CA THR A 110 2.90 -1.33 -23.53
C THR A 110 3.77 -2.17 -24.46
N SER A 111 5.01 -2.47 -24.07
CA SER A 111 5.88 -3.34 -24.87
C SER A 111 5.37 -4.78 -24.87
N SER A 112 5.66 -5.53 -25.93
CA SER A 112 5.29 -6.96 -26.01
C SER A 112 5.95 -7.79 -24.90
N SER A 113 7.19 -7.46 -24.52
CA SER A 113 7.91 -8.10 -23.41
C SER A 113 7.25 -7.82 -22.06
N LEU A 114 6.85 -6.58 -21.78
CA LEU A 114 6.14 -6.25 -20.55
C LEU A 114 4.83 -7.05 -20.44
N GLN A 115 4.01 -7.07 -21.49
CA GLN A 115 2.75 -7.82 -21.46
C GLN A 115 2.99 -9.31 -21.21
N THR A 116 4.01 -9.90 -21.85
CA THR A 116 4.40 -11.30 -21.64
C THR A 116 4.71 -11.61 -20.18
N VAL A 117 5.43 -10.72 -19.48
CA VAL A 117 5.75 -10.93 -18.06
C VAL A 117 4.50 -10.80 -17.18
N LEU A 118 3.65 -9.79 -17.44
CA LEU A 118 2.42 -9.59 -16.67
C LEU A 118 1.46 -10.77 -16.83
N ASP A 119 1.31 -11.29 -18.04
CA ASP A 119 0.48 -12.46 -18.32
C ASP A 119 1.03 -13.71 -17.63
N GLY A 120 2.35 -13.93 -17.67
CA GLY A 120 2.98 -15.04 -16.96
C GLY A 120 2.78 -14.98 -15.44
N LEU A 121 2.81 -13.78 -14.85
CA LEU A 121 2.52 -13.60 -13.42
C LEU A 121 1.04 -13.88 -13.10
N ASP A 122 0.13 -13.38 -13.94
CA ASP A 122 -1.31 -13.66 -13.84
C ASP A 122 -1.58 -15.18 -13.95
N GLU A 123 -0.91 -15.88 -14.86
CA GLU A 123 -1.01 -17.34 -15.03
C GLU A 123 -0.57 -18.15 -13.80
N LEU A 124 0.49 -17.72 -13.11
CA LEU A 124 0.91 -18.33 -11.86
C LEU A 124 -0.13 -18.08 -10.74
N ASN A 125 -0.64 -16.86 -10.65
CA ASN A 125 -1.61 -16.48 -9.62
C ASN A 125 -3.03 -17.03 -9.88
N MET A 126 -3.38 -17.35 -11.13
CA MET A 126 -4.62 -18.05 -11.48
C MET A 126 -4.75 -19.42 -10.82
N LYS A 127 -3.64 -20.01 -10.38
CA LYS A 127 -3.60 -21.32 -9.71
C LYS A 127 -3.95 -21.25 -8.22
N ASP A 128 -4.14 -20.05 -7.64
CA ASP A 128 -4.57 -19.92 -6.24
C ASP A 128 -5.97 -20.54 -6.05
N PRO A 129 -6.12 -21.58 -5.20
CA PRO A 129 -7.41 -22.23 -4.98
C PRO A 129 -8.40 -21.36 -4.20
N ARG A 130 -7.94 -20.28 -3.56
CA ARG A 130 -8.79 -19.33 -2.83
C ARG A 130 -9.34 -18.32 -3.82
N CYS A 131 -10.60 -17.93 -3.64
CA CYS A 131 -11.22 -16.89 -4.46
C CYS A 131 -11.74 -15.74 -3.61
N VAL A 132 -11.88 -14.58 -4.25
CA VAL A 132 -12.62 -13.42 -3.77
C VAL A 132 -13.62 -13.00 -4.86
N GLU A 133 -14.70 -12.34 -4.48
CA GLU A 133 -15.61 -11.74 -5.45
C GLU A 133 -15.12 -10.35 -5.86
N VAL A 134 -15.04 -10.13 -7.18
CA VAL A 134 -14.74 -8.84 -7.80
C VAL A 134 -15.80 -8.62 -8.87
N ASP A 135 -16.59 -7.55 -8.75
CA ASP A 135 -17.68 -7.20 -9.67
C ASP A 135 -18.64 -8.36 -9.97
N GLY A 136 -18.98 -9.14 -8.93
CA GLY A 136 -19.86 -10.30 -9.03
C GLY A 136 -19.23 -11.55 -9.67
N GLN A 137 -17.93 -11.55 -9.92
CA GLN A 137 -17.19 -12.70 -10.44
C GLN A 137 -16.23 -13.27 -9.38
N ARG A 138 -16.16 -14.60 -9.31
CA ARG A 138 -15.17 -15.29 -8.48
C ARG A 138 -13.80 -15.29 -9.17
N VAL A 139 -12.83 -14.61 -8.56
CA VAL A 139 -11.46 -14.48 -9.08
C VAL A 139 -10.49 -15.12 -8.07
N PRO A 140 -9.45 -15.86 -8.51
CA PRO A 140 -8.38 -16.33 -7.64
C PRO A 140 -7.78 -15.18 -6.81
N TYR A 141 -7.56 -15.40 -5.51
CA TYR A 141 -7.26 -14.32 -4.57
C TYR A 141 -5.94 -13.61 -4.89
N GLU A 142 -4.83 -14.33 -5.10
CA GLU A 142 -3.56 -13.67 -5.44
C GLU A 142 -3.62 -12.97 -6.83
N LEU A 143 -4.48 -13.42 -7.75
CA LEU A 143 -4.70 -12.72 -9.03
C LEU A 143 -5.41 -11.38 -8.81
N ALA A 144 -6.49 -11.39 -8.03
CA ALA A 144 -7.21 -10.17 -7.67
C ALA A 144 -6.30 -9.19 -6.92
N TYR A 145 -5.52 -9.69 -5.96
CA TYR A 145 -4.56 -8.89 -5.19
C TYR A 145 -3.54 -8.20 -6.09
N ALA A 146 -2.92 -8.95 -7.01
CA ALA A 146 -1.91 -8.42 -7.91
C ALA A 146 -2.46 -7.33 -8.85
N ARG A 147 -3.73 -7.45 -9.26
CA ARG A 147 -4.45 -6.43 -10.04
C ARG A 147 -4.73 -5.18 -9.21
N TRP A 148 -5.33 -5.31 -8.03
CA TRP A 148 -5.59 -4.17 -7.14
C TRP A 148 -4.32 -3.38 -6.82
N LEU A 149 -3.22 -4.09 -6.55
CA LEU A 149 -1.95 -3.43 -6.28
C LEU A 149 -1.41 -2.68 -7.50
N THR A 150 -1.53 -3.29 -8.70
CA THR A 150 -1.15 -2.61 -9.94
C THR A 150 -1.99 -1.35 -10.15
N ASP A 151 -3.30 -1.44 -9.93
CA ASP A 151 -4.22 -0.32 -10.11
C ASP A 151 -3.89 0.85 -9.18
N TRP A 152 -3.60 0.57 -7.90
CA TRP A 152 -3.14 1.60 -6.96
C TRP A 152 -1.80 2.23 -7.36
N VAL A 153 -0.84 1.43 -7.83
CA VAL A 153 0.43 1.96 -8.34
C VAL A 153 0.20 2.91 -9.51
N LEU A 154 -0.63 2.52 -10.49
CA LEU A 154 -0.96 3.35 -11.65
C LEU A 154 -1.67 4.64 -11.24
N GLN A 155 -2.64 4.55 -10.31
CA GLN A 155 -3.37 5.70 -9.77
C GLN A 155 -2.43 6.68 -9.06
N LEU A 156 -1.57 6.19 -8.16
CA LEU A 156 -0.63 7.04 -7.43
C LEU A 156 0.40 7.69 -8.37
N CYS A 157 0.87 6.98 -9.39
CA CYS A 157 1.73 7.57 -10.42
C CYS A 157 0.99 8.70 -11.16
N ALA A 158 -0.25 8.48 -11.59
CA ALA A 158 -1.05 9.50 -12.26
C ALA A 158 -1.28 10.74 -11.37
N ASP A 159 -1.66 10.54 -10.11
CA ASP A 159 -1.87 11.62 -9.13
C ASP A 159 -0.59 12.40 -8.85
N GLY A 160 0.56 11.74 -8.90
CA GLY A 160 1.88 12.36 -8.77
C GLY A 160 2.44 12.97 -10.06
N GLY A 161 1.74 12.88 -11.20
CA GLY A 161 2.26 13.32 -12.50
C GLY A 161 3.46 12.49 -12.99
N LEU A 162 3.57 11.23 -12.55
CA LEU A 162 4.66 10.31 -12.86
C LEU A 162 4.23 9.31 -13.94
N GLN A 163 5.18 8.91 -14.77
CA GLN A 163 5.02 7.78 -15.67
C GLN A 163 5.62 6.52 -15.01
N PRO A 164 4.83 5.46 -14.78
CA PRO A 164 5.34 4.25 -14.14
C PRO A 164 6.29 3.50 -15.08
N SER A 165 7.47 3.12 -14.59
CA SER A 165 8.38 2.25 -15.33
C SER A 165 7.77 0.86 -15.57
N GLU A 166 8.31 0.13 -16.54
CA GLU A 166 7.95 -1.27 -16.74
C GLU A 166 8.32 -2.09 -15.49
N GLU A 167 9.46 -1.81 -14.87
CA GLU A 167 9.92 -2.45 -13.65
C GLU A 167 8.98 -2.24 -12.47
N LEU A 168 8.45 -1.03 -12.27
CA LEU A 168 7.47 -0.76 -11.21
C LEU A 168 6.17 -1.54 -11.46
N ARG A 169 5.69 -1.57 -12.71
CA ARG A 169 4.48 -2.34 -13.09
C ARG A 169 4.68 -3.84 -12.84
N ILE A 170 5.83 -4.38 -13.23
CA ILE A 170 6.18 -5.78 -13.01
C ILE A 170 6.34 -6.08 -11.51
N ALA A 171 7.00 -5.20 -10.75
CA ALA A 171 7.17 -5.36 -9.31
C ALA A 171 5.84 -5.35 -8.56
N ALA A 172 4.90 -4.47 -8.95
CA ALA A 172 3.54 -4.45 -8.41
C ALA A 172 2.79 -5.74 -8.75
N ARG A 173 2.84 -6.17 -10.01
CA ARG A 173 2.14 -7.39 -10.45
C ARG A 173 2.72 -8.68 -9.86
N GLY A 174 4.04 -8.73 -9.67
CA GLY A 174 4.76 -9.86 -9.10
C GLY A 174 4.80 -9.85 -7.57
N GLN A 175 4.30 -8.79 -6.94
CA GLN A 175 4.20 -8.72 -5.49
C GLN A 175 3.22 -9.79 -5.02
N HIS A 176 3.73 -10.72 -4.22
CA HIS A 176 3.00 -11.89 -3.71
C HIS A 176 2.68 -13.00 -4.73
N VAL A 177 3.39 -13.04 -5.87
CA VAL A 177 3.26 -14.13 -6.84
C VAL A 177 3.42 -15.51 -6.18
N GLU A 178 2.45 -16.40 -6.41
CA GLU A 178 2.37 -17.76 -5.82
C GLU A 178 2.44 -17.83 -4.29
N ARG A 179 2.15 -16.75 -3.56
CA ARG A 179 2.25 -16.72 -2.09
C ARG A 179 1.44 -17.82 -1.40
N TRP A 180 0.30 -18.19 -1.98
CA TRP A 180 -0.59 -19.25 -1.46
C TRP A 180 0.11 -20.62 -1.32
N GLN A 181 1.21 -20.87 -2.04
CA GLN A 181 1.98 -22.11 -1.96
C GLN A 181 2.80 -22.24 -0.67
N VAL A 182 3.06 -21.14 0.04
CA VAL A 182 3.80 -21.14 1.31
C VAL A 182 2.93 -20.52 2.42
N PRO A 183 1.90 -21.27 2.89
CA PRO A 183 1.06 -20.86 4.02
C PRO A 183 1.86 -20.44 5.25
N ARG A 184 1.34 -19.50 6.04
CA ARG A 184 2.02 -19.10 7.29
C ARG A 184 2.17 -20.25 8.27
N SER A 185 1.22 -21.18 8.28
CA SER A 185 1.21 -22.36 9.16
C SER A 185 2.35 -23.34 8.88
N THR A 186 3.10 -23.21 7.78
CA THR A 186 4.29 -24.05 7.52
C THR A 186 5.52 -23.62 8.33
N TYR A 187 5.44 -22.52 9.09
CA TYR A 187 6.50 -22.03 9.99
C TYR A 187 6.02 -22.06 11.44
N PRO A 188 6.91 -22.27 12.43
CA PRO A 188 6.55 -22.21 13.85
C PRO A 188 5.86 -20.90 14.25
N GLU A 189 5.15 -20.91 15.38
CA GLU A 189 4.58 -19.69 15.95
C GLU A 189 5.65 -18.71 16.44
N GLY A 190 5.23 -17.49 16.73
CA GLY A 190 6.10 -16.45 17.27
C GLY A 190 6.75 -15.54 16.22
N ARG A 191 7.31 -14.44 16.74
CA ARG A 191 7.80 -13.31 15.92
C ARG A 191 8.97 -13.69 15.02
N THR A 192 9.95 -14.44 15.53
CA THR A 192 11.15 -14.80 14.77
C THR A 192 10.83 -15.67 13.55
N ALA A 193 10.05 -16.74 13.75
CA ALA A 193 9.63 -17.64 12.67
C ALA A 193 8.75 -16.91 11.64
N TYR A 194 7.90 -16.00 12.09
CA TYR A 194 7.13 -15.13 11.20
C TYR A 194 8.04 -14.23 10.32
N LEU A 195 9.06 -13.61 10.92
CA LEU A 195 9.99 -12.75 10.16
C LEU A 195 10.75 -13.57 9.13
N GLN A 196 11.18 -14.78 9.48
CA GLN A 196 11.83 -15.70 8.55
C GLN A 196 10.92 -16.05 7.37
N TRP A 197 9.69 -16.50 7.63
CA TRP A 197 8.70 -16.80 6.59
C TRP A 197 8.51 -15.63 5.61
N ARG A 198 8.42 -14.41 6.14
CA ARG A 198 8.24 -13.20 5.32
C ARG A 198 9.47 -12.92 4.45
N GLU A 199 10.68 -13.07 4.97
CA GLU A 199 11.89 -12.86 4.19
C GLU A 199 12.07 -13.95 3.11
N ASP A 200 11.68 -15.19 3.39
CA ASP A 200 11.69 -16.28 2.41
C ASP A 200 10.66 -16.04 1.30
N LEU A 201 9.45 -15.59 1.65
CA LEU A 201 8.42 -15.22 0.67
C LEU A 201 8.91 -14.13 -0.29
N LYS A 202 9.46 -13.02 0.22
CA LYS A 202 9.97 -11.93 -0.64
C LYS A 202 11.05 -12.42 -1.61
N LYS A 203 11.98 -13.26 -1.15
CA LYS A 203 13.00 -13.87 -2.00
C LYS A 203 12.38 -14.72 -3.10
N ARG A 204 11.41 -15.58 -2.75
CA ARG A 204 10.70 -16.42 -3.73
C ARG A 204 9.98 -15.55 -4.77
N HIS A 205 9.26 -14.52 -4.35
CA HIS A 205 8.54 -13.62 -5.27
C HIS A 205 9.51 -12.90 -6.21
N ALA A 206 10.63 -12.40 -5.69
CA ALA A 206 11.65 -11.75 -6.49
C ALA A 206 12.25 -12.72 -7.51
N THR A 207 12.68 -13.91 -7.10
CA THR A 207 13.24 -14.93 -7.99
C THR A 207 12.25 -15.37 -9.08
N THR A 208 10.98 -15.58 -8.72
CA THR A 208 9.94 -15.98 -9.67
C THR A 208 9.70 -14.90 -10.71
N THR A 209 9.56 -13.66 -10.25
CA THR A 209 9.29 -12.50 -11.12
C THR A 209 10.47 -12.23 -12.05
N THR A 210 11.70 -12.18 -11.52
CA THR A 210 12.89 -11.91 -12.35
C THR A 210 13.23 -13.06 -13.29
N GLY A 211 12.88 -14.30 -12.94
CA GLY A 211 12.96 -15.44 -13.85
C GLY A 211 12.08 -15.25 -15.09
N LEU A 212 10.83 -14.82 -14.92
CA LEU A 212 9.93 -14.50 -16.03
C LEU A 212 10.44 -13.32 -16.87
N MET A 213 10.97 -12.27 -16.21
CA MET A 213 11.58 -11.13 -16.89
C MET A 213 12.76 -11.55 -17.78
N ALA A 214 13.68 -12.35 -17.24
CA ALA A 214 14.84 -12.83 -17.99
C ALA A 214 14.41 -13.68 -19.20
N ALA A 215 13.40 -14.54 -19.03
CA ALA A 215 12.83 -15.33 -20.13
C ALA A 215 12.17 -14.44 -21.21
N ALA A 216 11.60 -13.30 -20.83
CA ALA A 216 11.01 -12.32 -21.74
C ALA A 216 12.04 -11.33 -22.35
N GLY A 217 13.33 -11.51 -22.06
CA GLY A 217 14.42 -10.73 -22.65
C GLY A 217 14.75 -9.42 -21.94
N PHE A 218 14.26 -9.19 -20.71
CA PHE A 218 14.67 -8.02 -19.93
C PHE A 218 16.16 -8.07 -19.55
N SER A 219 16.78 -6.89 -19.46
CA SER A 219 18.17 -6.77 -19.05
C SER A 219 18.40 -7.22 -17.60
N ALA A 220 19.65 -7.56 -17.28
CA ALA A 220 20.04 -7.88 -15.90
C ALA A 220 19.79 -6.69 -14.94
N ASP A 221 19.96 -5.46 -15.41
CA ASP A 221 19.72 -4.25 -14.62
C ASP A 221 18.22 -4.05 -14.33
N SER A 222 17.34 -4.26 -15.31
CA SER A 222 15.89 -4.26 -15.11
C SER A 222 15.45 -5.35 -14.13
N CYS A 223 16.00 -6.56 -14.24
CA CYS A 223 15.73 -7.65 -13.30
C CYS A 223 16.16 -7.28 -11.87
N LYS A 224 17.37 -6.71 -11.72
CA LYS A 224 17.91 -6.25 -10.44
C LYS A 224 17.05 -5.13 -9.84
N ARG A 225 16.51 -4.23 -10.68
CA ARG A 225 15.61 -3.17 -10.25
C ARG A 225 14.32 -3.75 -9.64
N VAL A 226 13.68 -4.70 -10.32
CA VAL A 226 12.47 -5.38 -9.81
C VAL A 226 12.76 -6.17 -8.53
N GLU A 227 13.90 -6.87 -8.46
CA GLU A 227 14.34 -7.53 -7.24
C GLU A 227 14.44 -6.55 -6.06
N GLN A 228 15.07 -5.39 -6.26
CA GLN A 228 15.21 -4.37 -5.21
C GLN A 228 13.85 -3.84 -4.72
N LEU A 229 12.88 -3.67 -5.62
CA LEU A 229 11.53 -3.24 -5.29
C LEU A 229 10.79 -4.30 -4.45
N ILE A 230 10.76 -5.56 -4.91
CA ILE A 230 10.07 -6.66 -4.21
C ILE A 230 10.71 -6.96 -2.85
N LEU A 231 12.04 -6.94 -2.77
CA LEU A 231 12.77 -7.13 -1.51
C LEU A 231 12.70 -5.91 -0.58
N LYS A 232 12.03 -4.83 -0.98
CA LYS A 232 11.88 -3.57 -0.23
C LYS A 232 13.22 -2.91 0.12
N ARG A 233 14.18 -2.97 -0.81
CA ARG A 233 15.50 -2.34 -0.69
C ARG A 233 15.56 -0.92 -1.27
N ALA A 234 14.51 -0.51 -1.98
CA ALA A 234 14.38 0.81 -2.63
C ALA A 234 13.36 1.75 -1.95
N LEU A 235 13.01 1.53 -0.67
CA LEU A 235 11.92 2.26 0.02
C LEU A 235 12.09 3.79 0.11
N ARG A 236 13.30 4.32 -0.11
CA ARG A 236 13.57 5.76 -0.06
C ARG A 236 13.55 6.42 -1.45
N GLU A 237 13.29 5.65 -2.48
CA GLU A 237 13.18 6.11 -3.85
C GLU A 237 11.71 6.29 -4.22
N THR A 238 11.44 7.13 -5.21
CA THR A 238 10.07 7.47 -5.64
C THR A 238 9.22 6.22 -5.89
N GLU A 239 9.66 5.30 -6.75
CA GLU A 239 8.88 4.11 -7.08
C GLU A 239 8.75 3.12 -5.92
N GLY A 240 9.78 3.02 -5.07
CA GLY A 240 9.71 2.19 -3.87
C GLY A 240 8.69 2.73 -2.87
N GLN A 241 8.57 4.06 -2.76
CA GLN A 241 7.55 4.71 -1.95
C GLN A 241 6.15 4.51 -2.56
N ILE A 242 5.98 4.67 -3.88
CA ILE A 242 4.70 4.40 -4.57
C ILE A 242 4.24 2.96 -4.33
N LEU A 243 5.15 1.98 -4.44
CA LEU A 243 4.83 0.58 -4.19
C LEU A 243 4.44 0.33 -2.73
N GLU A 244 5.12 0.95 -1.75
CA GLU A 244 4.77 0.83 -0.33
C GLU A 244 3.42 1.50 -0.03
N ASP A 245 3.14 2.66 -0.61
CA ASP A 245 1.87 3.37 -0.48
C ASP A 245 0.72 2.51 -1.04
N ALA A 246 0.89 1.96 -2.24
CA ALA A 246 -0.08 1.09 -2.88
C ALA A 246 -0.38 -0.16 -2.05
N LEU A 247 0.65 -0.78 -1.46
CA LEU A 247 0.47 -1.90 -0.52
C LEU A 247 -0.39 -1.53 0.69
N CYS A 248 -0.17 -0.34 1.25
CA CYS A 248 -0.96 0.15 2.39
C CYS A 248 -2.42 0.42 1.98
N LEU A 249 -2.64 0.93 0.77
CA LEU A 249 -3.97 1.24 0.26
C LEU A 249 -4.77 -0.02 -0.04
N VAL A 250 -4.17 -1.04 -0.67
CA VAL A 250 -4.80 -2.35 -0.85
C VAL A 250 -5.21 -2.94 0.49
N PHE A 251 -4.37 -2.80 1.53
CA PHE A 251 -4.74 -3.24 2.87
C PHE A 251 -5.99 -2.52 3.38
N LEU A 252 -5.95 -1.19 3.42
CA LEU A 252 -7.04 -0.38 3.96
C LEU A 252 -8.36 -0.63 3.24
N GLU A 253 -8.31 -0.79 1.92
CA GLU A 253 -9.48 -0.98 1.08
C GLU A 253 -10.03 -2.41 1.09
N ARG A 254 -9.16 -3.44 1.07
CA ARG A 254 -9.58 -4.83 0.78
C ARG A 254 -9.48 -5.79 1.94
N GLN A 255 -8.72 -5.47 2.97
CA GLN A 255 -8.32 -6.43 4.01
C GLN A 255 -8.55 -5.92 5.43
N PHE A 256 -8.76 -4.62 5.61
CA PHE A 256 -8.83 -3.97 6.92
C PHE A 256 -9.90 -4.58 7.82
N GLU A 257 -11.12 -4.75 7.33
CA GLU A 257 -12.25 -5.29 8.10
C GLU A 257 -12.02 -6.74 8.56
N GLU A 258 -11.66 -7.62 7.61
CA GLU A 258 -11.40 -9.03 7.91
C GLU A 258 -10.23 -9.16 8.88
N PHE A 259 -9.20 -8.34 8.71
CA PHE A 259 -8.03 -8.36 9.58
C PHE A 259 -8.35 -7.87 11.00
N LEU A 260 -9.16 -6.81 11.15
CA LEU A 260 -9.67 -6.35 12.44
C LEU A 260 -10.47 -7.45 13.14
N SER A 261 -11.36 -8.12 12.41
CA SER A 261 -12.20 -9.21 12.94
C SER A 261 -11.35 -10.35 13.48
N LYS A 262 -10.24 -10.68 12.81
CA LYS A 262 -9.32 -11.70 13.29
C LYS A 262 -8.50 -11.26 14.50
N LEU A 263 -8.08 -9.99 14.56
CA LEU A 263 -7.38 -9.46 15.74
C LEU A 263 -8.25 -9.52 17.00
N ALA A 264 -9.56 -9.34 16.83
CA ALA A 264 -10.53 -9.49 17.92
C ALA A 264 -10.60 -10.95 18.39
N GLY A 265 -10.68 -11.94 17.47
CA GLY A 265 -10.36 -13.35 17.74
C GLY A 265 -11.04 -14.01 18.97
N GLY A 266 -12.18 -13.50 19.43
CA GLY A 266 -12.87 -13.93 20.66
C GLY A 266 -12.32 -13.36 21.97
N LYS A 267 -11.36 -12.43 21.92
CA LYS A 267 -10.86 -11.62 23.04
C LYS A 267 -11.66 -10.31 23.15
N ASP A 268 -11.34 -9.50 24.15
CA ASP A 268 -11.92 -8.16 24.30
C ASP A 268 -11.73 -7.36 23.00
N ALA A 269 -12.84 -6.87 22.43
CA ALA A 269 -12.84 -6.07 21.23
C ALA A 269 -11.93 -4.83 21.35
N ALA A 270 -11.81 -4.27 22.56
CA ALA A 270 -10.95 -3.14 22.83
C ALA A 270 -9.45 -3.48 22.64
N GLU A 271 -9.02 -4.70 22.99
CA GLU A 271 -7.64 -5.15 22.77
C GLU A 271 -7.32 -5.28 21.28
N GLY A 272 -8.27 -5.82 20.50
CA GLY A 272 -8.16 -5.93 19.04
C GLY A 272 -8.03 -4.55 18.37
N GLU A 273 -8.85 -3.59 18.80
CA GLU A 273 -8.81 -2.21 18.29
C GLU A 273 -7.52 -1.48 18.68
N ALA A 274 -7.03 -1.64 19.91
CA ALA A 274 -5.78 -1.03 20.34
C ALA A 274 -4.59 -1.54 19.49
N LYS A 275 -4.54 -2.85 19.21
CA LYS A 275 -3.54 -3.42 18.30
C LYS A 275 -3.70 -2.91 16.88
N MET A 276 -4.93 -2.76 16.41
CA MET A 276 -5.19 -2.21 15.09
C MET A 276 -4.71 -0.76 14.98
N ILE A 277 -4.97 0.08 15.98
CA ILE A 277 -4.51 1.46 16.03
C ILE A 277 -2.98 1.53 15.96
N ASP A 278 -2.28 0.69 16.72
CA ASP A 278 -0.81 0.60 16.66
C ASP A 278 -0.32 0.24 15.24
N ILE A 279 -0.99 -0.72 14.58
CA ILE A 279 -0.69 -1.11 13.20
C ILE A 279 -0.90 0.07 12.26
N LEU A 280 -2.05 0.74 12.31
CA LEU A 280 -2.38 1.90 11.47
C LEU A 280 -1.38 3.05 11.66
N GLN A 281 -0.98 3.35 12.90
CA GLN A 281 0.03 4.38 13.19
C GLN A 281 1.37 4.05 12.54
N LYS A 282 1.77 2.78 12.59
CA LYS A 282 3.00 2.30 11.98
C LYS A 282 2.89 2.25 10.45
N SER A 283 1.71 2.01 9.88
CA SER A 283 1.43 2.19 8.45
C SER A 283 1.60 3.61 8.02
N TRP A 284 0.95 4.51 8.73
CA TRP A 284 0.95 5.92 8.40
C TRP A 284 2.37 6.50 8.33
N LYS A 285 3.25 6.10 9.26
CA LYS A 285 4.67 6.52 9.29
C LYS A 285 5.47 6.13 8.04
N LYS A 286 5.08 5.06 7.34
CA LYS A 286 5.77 4.57 6.13
C LYS A 286 5.20 5.14 4.85
N MET A 287 3.96 5.61 4.88
CA MET A 287 3.30 6.15 3.70
C MET A 287 3.83 7.54 3.35
N GLY A 288 3.96 7.80 2.06
CA GLY A 288 4.25 9.10 1.48
C GLY A 288 3.01 10.00 1.46
N GLU A 289 3.19 11.23 0.99
CA GLU A 289 2.11 12.22 0.94
C GLU A 289 0.97 11.78 0.00
N LEU A 290 1.30 11.24 -1.17
CA LEU A 290 0.32 10.72 -2.13
C LEU A 290 -0.49 9.57 -1.53
N GLY A 291 0.16 8.57 -0.95
CA GLY A 291 -0.53 7.46 -0.30
C GLY A 291 -1.43 7.91 0.84
N ARG A 292 -0.96 8.81 1.70
CA ARG A 292 -1.77 9.35 2.81
C ARG A 292 -2.99 10.12 2.30
N ALA A 293 -2.81 10.94 1.26
CA ALA A 293 -3.91 11.68 0.64
C ALA A 293 -4.95 10.74 0.01
N ALA A 294 -4.52 9.64 -0.62
CA ALA A 294 -5.40 8.61 -1.15
C ALA A 294 -6.14 7.84 -0.04
N ALA A 295 -5.43 7.48 1.04
CA ALA A 295 -6.01 6.75 2.17
C ALA A 295 -7.16 7.51 2.84
N LEU A 296 -7.05 8.83 2.96
CA LEU A 296 -8.10 9.68 3.54
C LEU A 296 -9.35 9.81 2.66
N LYS A 297 -9.27 9.41 1.39
CA LYS A 297 -10.39 9.44 0.44
C LYS A 297 -11.08 8.08 0.30
N LEU A 298 -10.56 7.03 0.92
CA LEU A 298 -11.14 5.70 0.83
C LEU A 298 -12.56 5.69 1.44
N PRO A 299 -13.54 5.06 0.77
CA PRO A 299 -14.90 4.93 1.27
C PRO A 299 -14.95 3.82 2.34
N LEU A 300 -14.32 4.06 3.49
CA LEU A 300 -14.30 3.11 4.60
C LEU A 300 -15.63 3.11 5.35
N GLU A 301 -16.05 1.92 5.80
CA GLU A 301 -17.17 1.79 6.74
C GLU A 301 -16.94 2.67 7.99
N PRO A 302 -18.00 3.25 8.60
CA PRO A 302 -17.86 4.25 9.66
C PRO A 302 -16.95 3.81 10.81
N ARG A 303 -17.03 2.54 11.22
CA ARG A 303 -16.18 1.98 12.28
C ARG A 303 -14.70 1.94 11.90
N LEU A 304 -14.38 1.60 10.64
CA LEU A 304 -13.01 1.55 10.16
C LEU A 304 -12.43 2.97 10.03
N ALA A 305 -13.24 3.92 9.56
CA ALA A 305 -12.88 5.33 9.50
C ALA A 305 -12.59 5.91 10.91
N GLU A 306 -13.38 5.53 11.92
CA GLU A 306 -13.15 5.93 13.31
C GLU A 306 -11.78 5.44 13.83
N LEU A 307 -11.42 4.18 13.55
CA LEU A 307 -10.12 3.63 13.95
C LEU A 307 -8.94 4.35 13.28
N VAL A 308 -9.09 4.74 12.00
CA VAL A 308 -8.11 5.61 11.32
C VAL A 308 -8.04 6.96 12.02
N GLY A 309 -9.17 7.60 12.33
CA GLY A 309 -9.20 8.87 13.06
C GLY A 309 -8.49 8.81 14.41
N ARG A 310 -8.75 7.74 15.19
CA ARG A 310 -8.07 7.48 16.47
C ARG A 310 -6.57 7.25 16.30
N ALA A 311 -6.16 6.56 15.25
CA ALA A 311 -4.74 6.32 14.96
C ALA A 311 -3.99 7.60 14.61
N LEU A 312 -4.64 8.55 13.94
CA LEU A 312 -4.05 9.83 13.52
C LEU A 312 -4.17 10.94 14.56
N ALA A 313 -4.96 10.74 15.62
CA ALA A 313 -5.11 11.69 16.70
C ALA A 313 -3.76 11.96 17.41
N PRO A 314 -3.50 13.20 17.84
CA PRO A 314 -2.33 13.49 18.65
C PRO A 314 -2.37 12.68 19.96
N PRO A 315 -1.19 12.29 20.51
CA PRO A 315 -1.16 11.58 21.78
C PRO A 315 -1.82 12.44 22.87
N PRO A 316 -2.51 11.82 23.84
CA PRO A 316 -3.08 12.57 24.95
C PRO A 316 -1.97 13.33 25.70
N PRO A 317 -2.26 14.53 26.24
CA PRO A 317 -1.29 15.26 27.03
C PRO A 317 -0.86 14.44 28.25
N PRO A 318 0.37 14.63 28.76
CA PRO A 318 0.82 13.94 29.96
C PRO A 318 -0.10 14.27 31.14
N PRO A 319 -0.32 13.32 32.08
CA PRO A 319 -1.10 13.60 33.29
C PRO A 319 -0.47 14.75 34.06
N SER A 320 -1.32 15.66 34.55
CA SER A 320 -0.94 16.84 35.34
C SER A 320 -0.40 16.46 36.70
#